data_AF-A0A353EYJ4-F1
#
_entry.id   AF-A0A353EYJ4-F1
#
_cell.length_a   1.000
_cell.length_b   1.000
_cell.length_c   1.000
_cell.angle_alpha   90.00
_cell.angle_beta   90.00
_cell.angle_gamma   90.00
#
_symmetry.space_group_name_H-M   'P 1'
#
loop_
_entity.id
_entity.type
_entity.pdbx_description
1 polymer ?
#
loop_
_entity_poly.entity_id
_entity_poly.type
_entity_poly.pdbx_seq_one_letter_code
_entity_poly.pdbx_strand_id
1 'polypeptide(L)'
;MYTAKHAMLIRDKYPDTEVYVFYIDVRTPGKNFDEFYRRAVEEYGVHYIKGMVGKVEPEGNKLKVQASDLLYGKQLHIDADLVVLAAAIEPDKSARHLATMLTASMDTNDFFTEAHPKLRPVESPTAGVFLSGTCQGPKDIPETVSQAGAAASKVIGLLCKDKLTGNPCVAHSDEMMCNGCSTCEKVCPYGAITYIEKEFRMPDRTTKVRRVAQVNEAVCQGCGACTVACMSGAMDLRGFSNKQIMAEVDAICK
;
A
#
# COMPACT_ATOMS: atom_id res chain seq x y z
N MET A 1 -12.27 1.53 -20.12
CA MET A 1 -12.52 2.89 -20.64
C MET A 1 -11.50 3.39 -21.65
N TYR A 2 -10.19 3.30 -21.40
CA TYR A 2 -9.19 3.82 -22.35
C TYR A 2 -9.25 3.14 -23.73
N THR A 3 -9.62 1.85 -23.78
CA THR A 3 -9.82 1.11 -25.05
C THR A 3 -10.91 1.75 -25.91
N ALA A 4 -12.08 2.02 -25.32
CA ALA A 4 -13.17 2.74 -26.00
C ALA A 4 -12.71 4.13 -26.47
N LYS A 5 -11.96 4.86 -25.63
CA LYS A 5 -11.41 6.18 -25.98
C LYS A 5 -10.49 6.09 -27.19
N HIS A 6 -9.53 5.17 -27.20
CA HIS A 6 -8.62 5.00 -28.33
C HIS A 6 -9.34 4.52 -29.60
N ALA A 7 -10.32 3.63 -29.47
CA ALA A 7 -11.15 3.16 -30.58
C ALA A 7 -11.97 4.28 -31.23
N MET A 8 -12.56 5.17 -30.42
CA MET A 8 -13.24 6.36 -30.95
C MET A 8 -12.26 7.33 -31.61
N LEU A 9 -11.12 7.62 -30.97
CA LEU A 9 -10.13 8.56 -31.52
C LEU A 9 -9.55 8.10 -32.87
N ILE A 10 -9.33 6.79 -33.05
CA ILE A 10 -8.85 6.29 -34.33
C ILE A 10 -9.92 6.36 -35.41
N ARG A 11 -11.18 6.05 -35.09
CA ARG A 11 -12.33 6.20 -36.01
C ARG A 11 -12.61 7.66 -36.37
N ASP A 12 -12.39 8.58 -35.43
CA ASP A 12 -12.51 10.02 -35.67
C ASP A 12 -11.45 10.53 -36.64
N LYS A 13 -10.20 10.11 -36.46
CA LYS A 13 -9.07 10.53 -37.30
C LYS A 13 -9.01 9.81 -38.65
N TYR A 14 -9.40 8.53 -38.67
CA TYR A 14 -9.40 7.67 -39.85
C TYR A 14 -10.73 6.90 -39.92
N PRO A 15 -11.79 7.51 -40.48
CA PRO A 15 -13.14 6.94 -40.53
C PRO A 15 -13.26 5.61 -41.27
N ASP A 16 -12.28 5.27 -42.12
CA ASP A 16 -12.26 4.03 -42.89
C ASP A 16 -11.64 2.85 -42.11
N THR A 17 -11.06 3.09 -40.93
CA THR A 17 -10.41 2.04 -40.13
C THR A 17 -11.44 1.17 -39.40
N GLU A 18 -11.41 -0.14 -39.62
CA GLU A 18 -12.23 -1.08 -38.85
C GLU A 18 -11.58 -1.36 -37.49
N VAL A 19 -12.38 -1.31 -36.41
CA VAL A 19 -11.89 -1.53 -35.05
C VAL A 19 -12.69 -2.62 -34.37
N TYR A 20 -11.98 -3.65 -33.92
CA TYR A 20 -12.52 -4.78 -33.18
C TYR A 20 -11.96 -4.80 -31.76
N VAL A 21 -12.83 -4.84 -30.76
CA VAL A 21 -12.50 -4.91 -29.34
C VAL A 21 -13.00 -6.23 -28.77
N PHE A 22 -12.06 -7.13 -28.47
CA PHE A 22 -12.35 -8.37 -27.76
C PHE A 22 -12.39 -8.13 -26.25
N TYR A 23 -13.40 -8.66 -25.56
CA TYR A 23 -13.57 -8.47 -24.13
C TYR A 23 -14.26 -9.66 -23.45
N ILE A 24 -14.04 -9.84 -22.15
CA ILE A 24 -14.81 -10.77 -21.31
C ILE A 24 -16.03 -10.05 -20.75
N ASP A 25 -15.79 -8.97 -19.99
CA ASP A 25 -16.81 -8.08 -19.45
C ASP A 25 -16.45 -6.61 -19.73
N VAL A 26 -17.44 -5.81 -20.14
CA VAL A 26 -17.28 -4.36 -20.22
C VAL A 26 -17.46 -3.79 -18.81
N ARG A 27 -16.43 -3.12 -18.29
CA ARG A 27 -16.43 -2.51 -16.95
C ARG A 27 -16.55 -0.99 -17.07
N THR A 28 -17.76 -0.48 -16.84
CA THR A 28 -18.15 0.94 -16.93
C THR A 28 -18.69 1.46 -15.58
N PRO A 29 -17.93 1.39 -14.48
CA PRO A 29 -18.46 1.66 -13.13
C PRO A 29 -18.70 3.15 -12.81
N GLY A 30 -18.16 4.07 -13.62
CA GLY A 30 -18.22 5.51 -13.39
C GLY A 30 -19.44 6.19 -14.01
N LYS A 31 -19.68 7.44 -13.60
CA LYS A 31 -20.73 8.27 -14.19
C LYS A 31 -20.49 8.45 -15.69
N ASN A 32 -21.51 8.21 -16.49
CA ASN A 32 -21.50 8.33 -17.95
C ASN A 32 -20.55 7.34 -18.67
N PHE A 33 -20.04 6.32 -17.98
CA PHE A 33 -19.09 5.38 -18.60
C PHE A 33 -19.79 4.42 -19.55
N ASP A 34 -21.02 4.01 -19.22
CA ASP A 34 -21.81 3.13 -20.08
C ASP A 34 -22.21 3.87 -21.37
N GLU A 35 -22.66 5.11 -21.25
CA GLU A 35 -22.99 5.98 -22.37
C GLU A 35 -21.77 6.24 -23.25
N PHE A 36 -20.58 6.42 -22.66
CA PHE A 36 -19.34 6.55 -23.41
C PHE A 36 -18.99 5.27 -24.18
N TYR A 37 -19.18 4.11 -23.57
CA TYR A 37 -18.99 2.82 -24.23
C TYR A 37 -19.99 2.62 -25.37
N ARG A 38 -21.28 2.86 -25.11
CA ARG A 38 -22.35 2.76 -26.11
C ARG A 38 -22.11 3.67 -27.28
N ARG A 39 -21.68 4.91 -27.05
CA ARG A 39 -21.29 5.84 -28.10
C ARG A 39 -20.21 5.29 -29.03
N ALA A 40 -19.21 4.58 -28.48
CA ALA A 40 -18.17 3.95 -29.31
C ALA A 40 -18.77 2.92 -30.28
N VAL A 41 -19.78 2.17 -29.85
CA VAL A 41 -20.47 1.16 -30.67
C VAL A 41 -21.46 1.81 -31.65
N GLU A 42 -22.37 2.64 -31.12
CA GLU A 42 -23.54 3.16 -31.83
C GLU A 42 -23.19 4.29 -32.80
N GLU A 43 -22.30 5.21 -32.42
CA GLU A 43 -21.97 6.39 -33.23
C GLU A 43 -20.67 6.20 -34.02
N TYR A 44 -19.67 5.53 -33.44
CA TYR A 44 -18.36 5.33 -34.08
C TYR A 44 -18.23 3.98 -34.79
N GLY A 45 -19.20 3.08 -34.66
CA GLY A 45 -19.20 1.78 -35.35
C GLY A 45 -18.10 0.82 -34.87
N VAL A 46 -17.63 0.94 -33.63
CA VAL A 46 -16.62 0.04 -33.06
C VAL A 46 -17.25 -1.32 -32.75
N HIS A 47 -16.66 -2.40 -33.25
CA HIS A 47 -17.16 -3.76 -33.04
C HIS A 47 -16.68 -4.31 -31.70
N TYR A 48 -17.60 -4.55 -30.77
CA TYR A 48 -17.30 -5.21 -29.50
C TYR A 48 -17.70 -6.68 -29.54
N ILE A 49 -16.71 -7.55 -29.41
CA ILE A 49 -16.89 -9.01 -29.50
C ILE A 49 -16.67 -9.61 -28.11
N LYS A 50 -17.71 -10.24 -27.56
CA LYS A 50 -17.61 -10.94 -26.28
C LYS A 50 -16.89 -12.27 -26.49
N GLY A 51 -15.67 -12.36 -26.00
CA GLY A 51 -14.85 -13.56 -26.09
C GLY A 51 -13.37 -13.26 -25.92
N MET A 52 -12.56 -14.31 -25.99
CA MET A 52 -11.12 -14.22 -25.73
C MET A 52 -10.34 -14.54 -26.98
N VAL A 53 -9.27 -13.77 -27.19
CA VAL A 53 -8.26 -14.07 -28.20
C VAL A 53 -7.40 -15.23 -27.67
N GLY A 54 -7.35 -16.32 -28.42
CA GLY A 54 -6.54 -17.49 -28.08
C GLY A 54 -5.12 -17.41 -28.64
N LYS A 55 -4.96 -16.81 -29.83
CA LYS A 55 -3.67 -16.74 -30.51
C LYS A 55 -3.61 -15.55 -31.46
N VAL A 56 -2.44 -14.91 -31.54
CA VAL A 56 -2.09 -13.94 -32.57
C VAL A 56 -0.83 -14.44 -33.26
N GLU A 57 -0.84 -14.53 -34.59
CA GLU A 57 0.30 -14.99 -35.37
C GLU A 57 0.52 -14.08 -36.59
N PRO A 58 1.78 -13.82 -36.98
CA PRO A 58 2.07 -13.10 -38.22
C PRO A 58 1.73 -13.98 -39.43
N GLU A 59 1.02 -13.41 -40.40
CA GLU A 59 0.67 -14.03 -41.68
C GLU A 59 0.95 -13.02 -42.81
N GLY A 60 2.12 -13.12 -43.42
CA GLY A 60 2.61 -12.15 -44.40
C GLY A 60 2.77 -10.76 -43.80
N ASN A 61 2.01 -9.79 -44.31
CA ASN A 61 2.01 -8.39 -43.84
C ASN A 61 0.91 -8.09 -42.80
N LYS A 62 0.13 -9.08 -42.39
CA LYS A 62 -0.96 -8.93 -41.41
C LYS A 62 -0.74 -9.82 -40.19
N LEU A 63 -1.55 -9.58 -39.17
CA LEU A 63 -1.64 -10.37 -37.95
C LEU A 63 -2.96 -11.15 -37.96
N LYS A 64 -2.88 -12.47 -38.01
CA LYS A 64 -4.04 -13.34 -37.89
C LYS A 64 -4.41 -13.50 -36.42
N VAL A 65 -5.58 -13.01 -36.06
CA VAL A 65 -6.13 -13.07 -34.70
C VAL A 65 -7.16 -14.20 -34.64
N GLN A 66 -6.85 -15.24 -33.85
CA GLN A 66 -7.78 -16.34 -33.57
C GLN A 66 -8.49 -16.08 -32.25
N ALA A 67 -9.81 -15.97 -32.28
CA ALA A 67 -10.61 -15.63 -31.11
C ALA A 67 -11.91 -16.43 -31.05
N SER A 68 -12.58 -16.42 -29.91
CA SER A 68 -13.93 -16.94 -29.76
C SER A 68 -14.96 -15.81 -29.75
N ASP A 69 -16.13 -16.07 -30.32
CA ASP A 69 -17.33 -15.28 -30.12
C ASP A 69 -18.29 -16.09 -29.25
N LEU A 70 -18.44 -15.66 -28.00
CA LEU A 70 -19.25 -16.35 -27.01
C LEU A 70 -20.75 -16.11 -27.20
N LEU A 71 -21.17 -15.06 -27.92
CA LEU A 71 -22.58 -14.80 -28.17
C LEU A 71 -23.12 -15.70 -29.28
N TYR A 72 -22.30 -15.93 -30.31
CA TYR A 72 -22.67 -16.80 -31.43
C TYR A 72 -22.10 -18.23 -31.32
N GLY A 73 -21.27 -18.51 -30.32
CA GLY A 73 -20.69 -19.84 -30.07
C GLY A 73 -19.76 -20.32 -31.18
N LYS A 74 -19.02 -19.41 -31.82
CA LYS A 74 -18.19 -19.71 -33.00
C LYS A 74 -16.77 -19.19 -32.85
N GLN A 75 -15.84 -19.83 -33.56
CA GLN A 75 -14.47 -19.34 -33.69
C GLN A 75 -14.41 -18.25 -34.76
N LEU A 76 -13.63 -17.21 -34.49
CA LEU A 76 -13.38 -16.09 -35.39
C LEU A 76 -11.90 -16.06 -35.78
N HIS A 77 -11.66 -15.73 -37.03
CA HIS A 77 -10.35 -15.39 -37.57
C HIS A 77 -10.44 -13.98 -38.14
N ILE A 78 -9.65 -13.05 -37.61
CA ILE A 78 -9.60 -11.65 -38.06
C ILE A 78 -8.19 -11.36 -38.54
N ASP A 79 -8.07 -10.82 -39.76
CA ASP A 79 -6.81 -10.35 -40.31
C ASP A 79 -6.63 -8.87 -39.95
N ALA A 80 -5.77 -8.58 -38.98
CA ALA A 80 -5.54 -7.24 -38.47
C ALA A 80 -4.21 -6.66 -38.96
N ASP A 81 -4.19 -5.40 -39.37
CA ASP A 81 -2.94 -4.69 -39.69
C ASP A 81 -2.17 -4.29 -38.42
N LEU A 82 -2.87 -4.14 -37.29
CA LEU A 82 -2.30 -3.83 -35.98
C LEU A 82 -3.11 -4.50 -34.86
N VAL A 83 -2.41 -5.10 -33.90
CA VAL A 83 -3.02 -5.62 -32.66
C VAL A 83 -2.54 -4.78 -31.49
N VAL A 84 -3.49 -4.24 -30.72
CA VAL A 84 -3.21 -3.42 -29.53
C VAL A 84 -3.60 -4.21 -28.28
N LEU A 85 -2.63 -4.45 -27.39
CA LEU A 85 -2.88 -5.08 -26.10
C LEU A 85 -3.32 -4.04 -25.08
N ALA A 86 -4.53 -4.19 -24.55
CA ALA A 86 -5.04 -3.40 -23.44
C ALA A 86 -4.39 -3.88 -22.12
N ALA A 87 -3.14 -3.45 -21.89
CA ALA A 87 -2.33 -3.87 -20.74
C ALA A 87 -2.90 -3.42 -19.39
N ALA A 88 -2.59 -4.21 -18.36
CA ALA A 88 -2.91 -3.92 -16.97
C ALA A 88 -1.99 -2.82 -16.40
N ILE A 89 -2.44 -2.22 -15.29
CA ILE A 89 -1.59 -1.38 -14.46
C ILE A 89 -0.85 -2.28 -13.48
N GLU A 90 0.47 -2.20 -13.47
CA GLU A 90 1.34 -2.87 -12.50
C GLU A 90 2.03 -1.81 -11.62
N PRO A 91 2.37 -2.16 -10.37
CA PRO A 91 3.17 -1.27 -9.54
C PRO A 91 4.55 -0.99 -10.13
N ASP A 92 5.10 0.18 -9.80
CA ASP A 92 6.47 0.50 -10.17
C ASP A 92 7.47 -0.42 -9.47
N LYS A 93 8.59 -0.73 -10.12
CA LYS A 93 9.64 -1.61 -9.57
C LYS A 93 10.22 -1.09 -8.25
N SER A 94 10.16 0.23 -8.02
CA SER A 94 10.60 0.87 -6.78
C SER A 94 9.59 0.78 -5.63
N ALA A 95 8.35 0.34 -5.86
CA ALA A 95 7.28 0.37 -4.87
C ALA A 95 7.64 -0.39 -3.58
N ARG A 96 8.24 -1.58 -3.70
CA ARG A 96 8.69 -2.37 -2.53
C ARG A 96 9.78 -1.67 -1.72
N HIS A 97 10.73 -1.03 -2.39
CA HIS A 97 11.79 -0.30 -1.70
C HIS A 97 11.20 0.89 -0.92
N LEU A 98 10.27 1.62 -1.55
CA LEU A 98 9.58 2.73 -0.92
C LEU A 98 8.71 2.28 0.25
N ALA A 99 8.05 1.13 0.15
CA ALA A 99 7.28 0.55 1.24
C ALA A 99 8.14 0.24 2.46
N THR A 100 9.33 -0.36 2.26
CA THR A 100 10.29 -0.58 3.35
C THR A 100 10.74 0.72 3.98
N MET A 101 11.07 1.73 3.17
CA MET A 101 11.53 3.04 3.66
C MET A 101 10.47 3.76 4.49
N LEU A 102 9.21 3.73 4.05
CA LEU A 102 8.08 4.39 4.71
C LEU A 102 7.42 3.50 5.78
N THR A 103 7.91 2.26 5.95
CA THR A 103 7.23 1.23 6.76
C THR A 103 5.75 1.09 6.37
N ALA A 104 5.43 1.21 5.08
CA ALA A 104 4.05 1.13 4.59
C ALA A 104 3.69 -0.32 4.25
N SER A 105 2.44 -0.71 4.51
CA SER A 105 1.93 -2.04 4.16
C SER A 105 1.63 -2.15 2.66
N MET A 106 1.77 -3.36 2.11
CA MET A 106 1.47 -3.68 0.72
C MET A 106 0.57 -4.92 0.63
N ASP A 107 -0.21 -5.02 -0.44
CA ASP A 107 -1.05 -6.19 -0.75
C ASP A 107 -0.26 -7.28 -1.50
N THR A 108 -0.95 -8.36 -1.89
CA THR A 108 -0.32 -9.47 -2.63
C THR A 108 0.07 -9.12 -4.06
N ASN A 109 -0.37 -7.98 -4.58
CA ASN A 109 -0.12 -7.50 -5.94
C ASN A 109 0.85 -6.32 -5.96
N ASP A 110 1.56 -6.05 -4.86
CA ASP A 110 2.53 -4.97 -4.71
C ASP A 110 1.96 -3.54 -4.79
N PHE A 111 0.67 -3.36 -4.48
CA PHE A 111 0.08 -2.04 -4.23
C PHE A 111 0.11 -1.71 -2.75
N PHE A 112 0.21 -0.41 -2.41
CA PHE A 112 0.16 0.06 -1.03
C PHE A 112 -1.25 -0.14 -0.44
N THR A 113 -1.31 -0.68 0.78
CA THR A 113 -2.58 -0.96 1.46
C THR A 113 -2.99 0.19 2.38
N GLU A 114 -4.24 0.59 2.29
CA GLU A 114 -4.85 1.54 3.23
C GLU A 114 -5.11 0.92 4.61
N ALA A 115 -5.30 1.79 5.61
CA ALA A 115 -5.62 1.40 6.97
C ALA A 115 -7.00 0.73 7.06
N HIS A 116 -7.98 1.22 6.29
CA HIS A 116 -9.30 0.61 6.23
C HIS A 116 -10.02 1.02 4.93
N PRO A 117 -10.55 0.08 4.13
CA PRO A 117 -11.12 0.36 2.79
C PRO A 117 -12.20 1.44 2.75
N LYS A 118 -13.04 1.52 3.79
CA LYS A 118 -14.14 2.50 3.89
C LYS A 118 -13.85 3.72 4.78
N LEU A 119 -13.37 3.50 6.00
CA LEU A 119 -13.22 4.55 7.01
C LEU A 119 -11.97 5.40 6.82
N ARG A 120 -10.88 4.81 6.30
CA ARG A 120 -9.57 5.45 6.17
C ARG A 120 -8.91 5.08 4.83
N PRO A 121 -9.57 5.40 3.69
CA PRO A 121 -9.18 4.89 2.38
C PRO A 121 -7.90 5.50 1.80
N VAL A 122 -7.41 6.61 2.38
CA VAL A 122 -6.21 7.33 1.92
C VAL A 122 -5.12 7.38 2.98
N GLU A 123 -5.30 6.67 4.09
CA GLU A 123 -4.34 6.64 5.20
C GLU A 123 -3.66 5.28 5.20
N SER A 124 -2.36 5.23 5.44
CA SER A 124 -1.66 3.97 5.68
C SER A 124 -1.92 3.48 7.12
N PRO A 125 -1.77 2.18 7.42
CA PRO A 125 -1.66 1.71 8.80
C PRO A 125 -0.57 2.45 9.59
N THR A 126 0.49 2.89 8.90
CA THR A 126 1.58 3.67 9.48
C THR A 126 1.18 5.12 9.65
N ALA A 127 1.18 5.59 10.89
CA ALA A 127 0.77 6.95 11.24
C ALA A 127 1.64 8.00 10.53
N GLY A 128 1.00 9.04 9.98
CA GLY A 128 1.68 10.10 9.24
C GLY A 128 1.96 9.78 7.77
N VAL A 129 1.75 8.53 7.32
CA VAL A 129 1.88 8.13 5.92
C VAL A 129 0.49 8.08 5.26
N PHE A 130 0.34 8.76 4.13
CA PHE A 130 -0.90 8.84 3.37
C PHE A 130 -0.67 8.36 1.94
N LEU A 131 -1.73 7.85 1.31
CA LEU A 131 -1.70 7.22 0.00
C LEU A 131 -2.57 8.02 -0.98
N SER A 132 -2.12 8.14 -2.23
CA SER A 132 -2.89 8.79 -3.28
C SER A 132 -2.54 8.25 -4.66
N GLY A 133 -3.56 7.94 -5.44
CA GLY A 133 -3.42 7.57 -6.84
C GLY A 133 -3.19 6.09 -7.06
N THR A 134 -2.61 5.74 -8.20
CA THR A 134 -2.50 4.35 -8.67
C THR A 134 -1.55 3.49 -7.84
N CYS A 135 -0.74 4.10 -6.96
CA CYS A 135 0.12 3.37 -6.04
C CYS A 135 -0.67 2.47 -5.06
N GLN A 136 -1.92 2.83 -4.77
CA GLN A 136 -2.83 2.03 -3.93
C GLN A 136 -3.60 0.96 -4.75
N GLY A 137 -3.59 1.05 -6.07
CA GLY A 137 -4.32 0.12 -6.93
C GLY A 137 -4.81 0.78 -8.22
N PRO A 138 -5.14 0.00 -9.26
CA PRO A 138 -5.63 0.50 -10.54
C PRO A 138 -6.88 1.37 -10.38
N LYS A 139 -6.84 2.59 -10.93
CA LYS A 139 -7.93 3.57 -10.86
C LYS A 139 -7.83 4.59 -11.99
N ASP A 140 -8.89 5.35 -12.19
CA ASP A 140 -8.90 6.41 -13.20
C ASP A 140 -8.41 7.77 -12.68
N ILE A 141 -8.38 8.76 -13.58
CA ILE A 141 -7.92 10.12 -13.27
C ILE A 141 -8.85 10.80 -12.25
N PRO A 142 -10.19 10.84 -12.44
CA PRO A 142 -11.11 11.41 -11.44
C PRO A 142 -10.96 10.82 -10.04
N GLU A 143 -10.84 9.50 -9.92
CA GLU A 143 -10.61 8.82 -8.64
C GLU A 143 -9.28 9.21 -8.03
N THR A 144 -8.21 9.27 -8.83
CA THR A 144 -6.87 9.71 -8.40
C THR A 144 -6.89 11.15 -7.88
N VAL A 145 -7.54 12.06 -8.59
CA VAL A 145 -7.67 13.47 -8.17
C VAL A 145 -8.48 13.58 -6.87
N SER A 146 -9.56 12.82 -6.76
CA SER A 146 -10.39 12.78 -5.55
C SER A 146 -9.59 12.26 -4.34
N GLN A 147 -8.79 11.21 -4.54
CA GLN A 147 -7.89 10.71 -3.50
C GLN A 147 -6.80 11.71 -3.12
N ALA A 148 -6.23 12.44 -4.08
CA ALA A 148 -5.25 13.48 -3.79
C ALA A 148 -5.84 14.58 -2.89
N GLY A 149 -7.07 15.03 -3.18
CA GLY A 149 -7.78 15.97 -2.32
C GLY A 149 -8.07 15.40 -0.92
N ALA A 150 -8.50 14.14 -0.84
CA ALA A 150 -8.76 13.47 0.44
C ALA A 150 -7.48 13.30 1.28
N ALA A 151 -6.37 12.89 0.66
CA ALA A 151 -5.07 12.76 1.32
C ALA A 151 -4.58 14.12 1.84
N ALA A 152 -4.67 15.18 1.02
CA ALA A 152 -4.32 16.54 1.42
C ALA A 152 -5.15 17.01 2.63
N SER A 153 -6.46 16.76 2.62
CA SER A 153 -7.35 17.09 3.75
C SER A 153 -6.94 16.38 5.05
N LYS A 154 -6.58 15.09 4.97
CA LYS A 154 -6.11 14.33 6.14
C LYS A 154 -4.77 14.84 6.65
N VAL A 155 -3.84 15.19 5.76
CA VAL A 155 -2.56 15.79 6.12
C VAL A 155 -2.77 17.15 6.80
N ILE A 156 -3.65 18.00 6.26
CA ILE A 156 -3.99 19.29 6.89
C ILE A 156 -4.58 19.06 8.29
N GLY A 157 -5.48 18.09 8.45
CA GLY A 157 -6.06 17.74 9.75
C GLY A 157 -5.04 17.20 10.77
N LEU A 158 -3.91 16.66 10.30
CA LEU A 158 -2.78 16.29 11.15
C LEU A 158 -1.94 17.52 11.52
N LEU A 159 -1.58 18.35 10.53
CA LEU A 159 -0.65 19.47 10.68
C LEU A 159 -1.27 20.71 11.34
N CYS A 160 -2.59 20.89 11.30
CA CYS A 160 -3.26 22.04 11.92
C CYS A 160 -3.32 21.98 13.44
N LYS A 161 -2.90 20.86 14.05
CA LYS A 161 -2.92 20.67 15.50
C LYS A 161 -1.59 21.08 16.09
N ASP A 162 -1.62 21.91 17.13
CA ASP A 162 -0.42 22.30 17.89
C ASP A 162 0.23 21.11 18.61
N LYS A 163 -0.55 20.06 18.89
CA LYS A 163 -0.13 18.87 19.62
C LYS A 163 -0.75 17.62 19.01
N LEU A 164 0.03 16.55 18.94
CA LEU A 164 -0.40 15.24 18.49
C LEU A 164 -0.47 14.27 19.68
N THR A 165 -1.52 13.47 19.72
CA THR A 165 -1.64 12.38 20.69
C THR A 165 -0.80 11.20 20.21
N GLY A 166 0.26 10.87 20.94
CA GLY A 166 1.09 9.69 20.68
C GLY A 166 0.47 8.41 21.23
N ASN A 167 1.02 7.28 20.81
CA ASN A 167 0.73 5.99 21.43
C ASN A 167 1.26 5.99 22.87
N PRO A 168 0.44 5.76 23.91
CA PRO A 168 0.93 5.70 25.30
C PRO A 168 1.69 4.40 25.61
N CYS A 169 1.56 3.38 24.76
CA CYS A 169 2.24 2.09 24.90
C CYS A 169 3.69 2.19 24.40
N VAL A 170 4.50 2.98 25.10
CA VAL A 170 5.93 3.20 24.80
C VAL A 170 6.83 2.33 25.66
N ALA A 171 8.01 2.02 25.13
CA ALA A 171 9.03 1.31 25.88
C ALA A 171 9.66 2.23 26.94
N HIS A 172 10.07 1.64 28.06
CA HIS A 172 10.86 2.31 29.10
C HIS A 172 11.94 1.36 29.63
N SER A 173 12.96 1.93 30.26
CA SER A 173 14.05 1.17 30.88
C SER A 173 14.06 1.36 32.39
N ASP A 174 14.16 0.27 33.14
CA ASP A 174 14.52 0.28 34.55
C ASP A 174 16.03 0.53 34.68
N GLU A 175 16.37 1.72 35.18
CA GLU A 175 17.74 2.19 35.32
C GLU A 175 18.56 1.34 36.31
N MET A 176 17.92 0.71 37.29
CA MET A 176 18.59 -0.13 38.27
C MET A 176 19.02 -1.45 37.64
N MET A 177 18.16 -2.04 36.80
CA MET A 177 18.41 -3.30 36.09
C MET A 177 19.23 -3.13 34.80
N CYS A 178 19.29 -1.92 34.23
CA CYS A 178 19.97 -1.66 32.97
C CYS A 178 21.50 -1.76 33.11
N ASN A 179 22.16 -2.60 32.31
CA ASN A 179 23.61 -2.77 32.33
C ASN A 179 24.37 -2.00 31.22
N GLY A 180 23.67 -1.18 30.42
CA GLY A 180 24.32 -0.33 29.40
C GLY A 180 24.80 -1.07 28.13
N CYS A 181 24.34 -2.30 27.86
CA CYS A 181 24.88 -3.17 26.81
C CYS A 181 24.63 -2.73 25.35
N SER A 182 23.75 -1.73 25.10
CA SER A 182 23.43 -1.20 23.76
C SER A 182 22.67 -2.14 22.83
N THR A 183 22.18 -3.29 23.31
CA THR A 183 21.38 -4.22 22.48
C THR A 183 20.04 -3.60 22.09
N CYS A 184 19.35 -2.92 23.00
CA CYS A 184 18.04 -2.33 22.73
C CYS A 184 18.08 -1.21 21.69
N GLU A 185 19.15 -0.39 21.67
CA GLU A 185 19.38 0.64 20.65
C GLU A 185 19.51 0.03 19.25
N LYS A 186 20.30 -1.04 19.09
CA LYS A 186 20.56 -1.70 17.80
C LYS A 186 19.33 -2.34 17.16
N VAL A 187 18.36 -2.76 17.97
CA VAL A 187 17.13 -3.40 17.47
C VAL A 187 15.99 -2.40 17.24
N CYS A 188 16.14 -1.13 17.63
CA CYS A 188 15.09 -0.14 17.47
C CYS A 188 15.06 0.38 16.01
N PRO A 189 14.02 0.09 15.21
CA PRO A 189 13.97 0.57 13.83
C PRO A 189 13.72 2.08 13.73
N TYR A 190 13.28 2.71 14.82
CA TYR A 190 12.92 4.13 14.87
C TYR A 190 14.02 5.02 15.47
N GLY A 191 15.11 4.44 15.98
CA GLY A 191 16.15 5.20 16.68
C GLY A 191 15.67 5.87 17.97
N ALA A 192 14.65 5.32 18.63
CA ALA A 192 14.03 5.91 19.81
C ALA A 192 14.85 5.78 21.10
N ILE A 193 15.92 4.99 21.10
CA ILE A 193 16.68 4.64 22.32
C ILE A 193 18.07 5.23 22.22
N THR A 194 18.45 5.99 23.25
CA THR A 194 19.79 6.57 23.42
C THR A 194 20.36 6.15 24.77
N TYR A 195 21.57 6.58 25.08
CA TYR A 195 22.21 6.28 26.36
C TYR A 195 22.71 7.54 27.03
N ILE A 196 22.47 7.63 28.34
CA ILE A 196 22.93 8.71 29.19
C ILE A 196 23.76 8.16 30.34
N GLU A 197 24.69 8.96 30.82
CA GLU A 197 25.42 8.69 32.04
C GLU A 197 24.65 9.25 33.23
N LYS A 198 24.39 8.41 34.23
CA LYS A 198 23.70 8.77 35.46
C LYS A 198 24.49 8.29 36.68
N GLU A 199 24.44 9.08 37.74
CA GLU A 199 25.01 8.72 39.03
C GLU A 199 24.04 7.84 39.82
N PHE A 200 24.52 6.68 40.25
CA PHE A 200 23.75 5.75 41.09
C PHE A 200 24.46 5.59 42.43
N ARG A 201 23.67 5.65 43.52
CA ARG A 201 24.13 5.31 44.85
C ARG A 201 24.10 3.80 45.02
N MET A 202 25.27 3.22 45.22
CA MET A 202 25.45 1.78 45.36
C MET A 202 25.19 1.33 46.81
N PRO A 203 24.91 0.02 47.03
CA PRO A 203 24.71 -0.52 48.38
C PRO A 203 25.91 -0.31 49.32
N ASP A 204 27.12 -0.16 48.78
CA ASP A 204 28.37 0.13 49.49
C ASP A 204 28.53 1.62 49.90
N ARG A 205 27.48 2.44 49.74
CA ARG A 205 27.45 3.90 49.98
C ARG A 205 28.37 4.69 49.05
N THR A 206 28.92 4.09 48.00
CA THR A 206 29.66 4.82 46.95
C THR A 206 28.71 5.35 45.88
N THR A 207 29.11 6.43 45.21
CA THR A 207 28.42 6.93 44.02
C THR A 207 29.19 6.48 42.79
N LYS A 208 28.52 5.76 41.89
CA LYS A 208 29.12 5.31 40.63
C LYS A 208 28.30 5.82 39.46
N VAL A 209 28.99 6.38 38.47
CA VAL A 209 28.41 6.74 37.19
C VAL A 209 28.20 5.45 36.38
N ARG A 210 26.98 5.24 35.88
CA ARG A 210 26.64 4.14 34.96
C ARG A 210 25.99 4.72 33.72
N ARG A 211 26.25 4.07 32.59
CA ARG A 211 25.56 4.30 31.33
C ARG A 211 24.26 3.51 31.32
N VAL A 212 23.13 4.20 31.19
CA VAL A 212 21.78 3.59 31.18
C VAL A 212 21.00 4.00 29.94
N ALA A 213 20.09 3.13 29.49
CA ALA A 213 19.27 3.39 28.33
C ALA A 213 18.20 4.44 28.65
N GLN A 214 18.02 5.40 27.76
CA GLN A 214 16.95 6.40 27.80
C GLN A 214 16.12 6.30 26.53
N VAL A 215 14.81 6.12 26.71
CA VAL A 215 13.86 6.05 25.59
C VAL A 215 13.25 7.42 25.37
N ASN A 216 13.30 7.90 24.13
CA ASN A 216 12.51 9.04 23.69
C ASN A 216 11.07 8.56 23.42
N GLU A 217 10.18 8.82 24.38
CA GLU A 217 8.78 8.41 24.32
C GLU A 217 8.05 8.98 23.09
N ALA A 218 8.45 10.16 22.57
CA ALA A 218 7.82 10.76 21.40
C ALA A 218 8.14 10.04 20.08
N VAL A 219 9.28 9.33 20.01
CA VAL A 219 9.72 8.61 18.80
C VAL A 219 9.31 7.14 18.86
N CYS A 220 9.21 6.57 20.08
CA CYS A 220 8.88 5.17 20.28
C CYS A 220 7.48 4.81 19.73
N GLN A 221 7.42 3.91 18.74
CA GLN A 221 6.13 3.42 18.20
C GLN A 221 5.54 2.23 18.99
N GLY A 222 6.20 1.78 20.06
CA GLY A 222 5.65 0.72 20.93
C GLY A 222 5.72 -0.71 20.39
N CYS A 223 6.60 -1.00 19.42
CA CYS A 223 6.69 -2.34 18.81
C CYS A 223 7.19 -3.47 19.73
N GLY A 224 7.78 -3.15 20.88
CA GLY A 224 8.28 -4.15 21.84
C GLY A 224 9.57 -4.88 21.48
N ALA A 225 10.17 -4.67 20.30
CA ALA A 225 11.40 -5.39 19.90
C ALA A 225 12.54 -5.28 20.93
N CYS A 226 12.68 -4.11 21.56
CA CYS A 226 13.69 -3.86 22.59
C CYS A 226 13.45 -4.61 23.92
N THR A 227 12.20 -4.99 24.26
CA THR A 227 11.91 -5.71 25.50
C THR A 227 12.35 -7.17 25.37
N VAL A 228 12.08 -7.78 24.22
CA VAL A 228 12.51 -9.15 23.90
C VAL A 228 14.04 -9.25 23.81
N ALA A 229 14.70 -8.23 23.25
CA ALA A 229 16.16 -8.22 23.11
C ALA A 229 16.92 -7.93 24.42
N CYS A 230 16.25 -7.47 25.47
CA CYS A 230 16.90 -7.02 26.69
C CYS A 230 17.23 -8.19 27.63
N MET A 231 18.47 -8.66 27.59
CA MET A 231 18.94 -9.77 28.42
C MET A 231 18.85 -9.53 29.94
N SER A 232 18.97 -8.27 30.38
CA SER A 232 18.86 -7.96 31.81
C SER A 232 17.41 -7.81 32.29
N GLY A 233 16.42 -7.91 31.41
CA GLY A 233 15.01 -7.67 31.71
C GLY A 233 14.67 -6.20 32.05
N ALA A 234 15.61 -5.27 31.85
CA ALA A 234 15.43 -3.86 32.18
C ALA A 234 14.49 -3.11 31.24
N MET A 235 14.26 -3.58 30.01
CA MET A 235 13.34 -2.95 29.06
C MET A 235 11.95 -3.53 29.22
N ASP A 236 10.95 -2.66 29.34
CA ASP A 236 9.55 -3.07 29.46
C ASP A 236 8.62 -2.14 28.67
N LEU A 237 7.45 -2.63 28.29
CA LEU A 237 6.51 -1.92 27.40
C LEU A 237 5.25 -1.51 28.18
N ARG A 238 4.94 -0.22 28.25
CA ARG A 238 3.71 0.23 28.92
C ARG A 238 2.49 -0.37 28.21
N GLY A 239 1.53 -0.87 28.98
CA GLY A 239 0.33 -1.55 28.47
C GLY A 239 0.53 -3.02 28.07
N PHE A 240 1.76 -3.47 27.86
CA PHE A 240 2.13 -4.84 27.52
C PHE A 240 3.36 -5.27 28.32
N SER A 241 3.34 -5.00 29.63
CA SER A 241 4.48 -5.32 30.48
C SER A 241 4.71 -6.83 30.55
N ASN A 242 5.95 -7.25 30.77
CA ASN A 242 6.27 -8.67 30.95
C ASN A 242 5.38 -9.32 32.03
N LYS A 243 5.08 -8.60 33.12
CA LYS A 243 4.18 -9.07 34.18
C LYS A 243 2.74 -9.26 33.71
N GLN A 244 2.23 -8.33 32.88
CA GLN A 244 0.88 -8.44 32.31
C GLN A 244 0.78 -9.63 31.36
N ILE A 245 1.76 -9.79 30.46
CA ILE A 245 1.79 -10.90 29.50
C ILE A 245 1.87 -12.24 30.24
N MET A 246 2.74 -12.36 31.25
CA MET A 246 2.83 -13.59 32.05
C MET A 246 1.53 -13.87 32.83
N ALA A 247 0.86 -12.84 33.34
CA ALA A 247 -0.44 -13.01 33.99
C ALA A 247 -1.53 -13.49 33.02
N GLU A 248 -1.52 -13.04 31.76
CA GLU A 248 -2.42 -13.54 30.71
C GLU A 248 -2.15 -15.01 30.40
N VAL A 249 -0.88 -15.40 30.28
CA VAL A 249 -0.48 -16.80 30.08
C VAL A 249 -0.91 -17.68 31.26
N ASP A 250 -0.62 -17.25 32.48
CA ASP A 250 -0.99 -17.96 33.70
C ASP A 250 -2.52 -18.12 33.84
N ALA A 251 -3.30 -17.17 33.33
CA ALA A 251 -4.76 -17.26 33.33
C ALA A 251 -5.29 -18.31 32.33
N ILE A 252 -4.62 -18.50 31.19
CA ILE A 252 -5.00 -19.49 30.17
C ILE A 252 -4.55 -20.90 30.57
N CYS A 253 -3.40 -21.03 31.25
CA CYS A 253 -2.83 -22.32 31.64
C CYS A 253 -3.40 -22.91 32.95
N LYS A 254 -4.37 -22.23 33.58
CA LYS A 254 -5.13 -22.73 34.74
C LYS A 254 -6.36 -23.52 34.30
#